data_AF-F2TWM5-F1
#
_entry.id   AF-F2TWM5-F1
#
_cell.length_a   1.000
_cell.length_b   1.000
_cell.length_c   1.000
_cell.angle_alpha   90.00
_cell.angle_beta   90.00
_cell.angle_gamma   90.00
#
_symmetry.space_group_name_H-M   'P 1'
#
loop_
_entity.id
_entity.type
_entity.pdbx_description
1 polymer ?
#
loop_
_entity_poly.entity_id
_entity_poly.type
_entity_poly.pdbx_seq_one_letter_code
_entity_poly.pdbx_strand_id
1 'polypeptide(L)'
;MSSGHDVGREMASVLTAPEAEMYVEALKVIPIKKIGQPAWLRQHEMLEKLNMQAHVNAMLNQDDFIKEAFISFDKANVLIYELVVMEVWREKVKPLLEDMGYAKSSTMTPYIVQYHEATVVNLLEALTYSRDFVEAAADNIVDVIDYCNRALQYLNSRTEEEIEEERRLENLPAKDFADMSSPEQLRYQTRDLRFQIAVRAVSILRYITDHITCLPLSATTRILNTHDMPCALVELAVHPPWVREVDGRVEKLQENQKWEPIAPSERLQLSKYEAQVWLALYNLLMEPECRRKYQFNTYNKNQILRLRAFLNDVILDQIPPLTELRRSLEELSIMQPPAAEANVVIEQMPELREHVLGTGKGGWRPVAEHQMKKVFNDNEDTMRRQAQALAATYNVDTLDALFPEAPKCAVCGEPATKRCSKCKNEWYCRRQCQVEHWPKHKKLCATIASGAKTPAS
;
A
#
# COMPACT_ATOMS: atom_id res chain seq x y z
N MET A 1 -24.87 31.73 28.61
CA MET A 1 -25.24 32.00 27.20
C MET A 1 -23.96 32.10 26.40
N SER A 2 -23.86 31.29 25.34
CA SER A 2 -22.87 31.32 24.25
C SER A 2 -21.40 31.11 24.65
N SER A 3 -20.88 29.88 24.75
CA SER A 3 -20.32 29.06 23.65
C SER A 3 -19.41 29.85 22.70
N GLY A 4 -18.09 29.61 22.79
CA GLY A 4 -17.08 30.05 21.83
C GLY A 4 -16.20 28.85 21.50
N HIS A 5 -16.45 28.26 20.33
CA HIS A 5 -15.74 27.12 19.77
C HIS A 5 -14.27 27.46 19.54
N ASP A 6 -13.39 26.63 20.12
CA ASP A 6 -12.00 26.49 19.72
C ASP A 6 -11.96 25.39 18.65
N VAL A 7 -11.75 25.76 17.38
CA VAL A 7 -11.59 24.80 16.27
C VAL A 7 -10.08 24.63 16.03
N GLY A 8 -9.43 23.96 16.98
CA GLY A 8 -8.31 23.10 16.62
C GLY A 8 -8.89 21.98 15.76
N ARG A 9 -8.35 21.75 14.57
CA ARG A 9 -8.75 20.59 13.74
C ARG A 9 -8.23 19.35 14.46
N GLU A 10 -8.94 18.88 15.49
CA GLU A 10 -8.81 17.52 16.00
C GLU A 10 -8.95 16.61 14.78
N MET A 11 -7.96 15.75 14.53
CA MET A 11 -8.16 14.64 13.59
C MET A 11 -9.33 13.83 14.13
N ALA A 12 -10.50 14.00 13.50
CA ALA A 12 -11.71 13.35 13.93
C ALA A 12 -11.51 11.84 13.85
N SER A 13 -11.77 11.13 14.95
CA SER A 13 -11.89 9.68 14.95
C SER A 13 -12.91 9.30 13.88
N VAL A 14 -12.53 8.42 12.94
CA VAL A 14 -13.40 7.91 11.89
C VAL A 14 -14.40 6.92 12.48
N LEU A 15 -13.93 6.10 13.43
CA LEU A 15 -14.73 5.14 14.18
C LEU A 15 -14.37 5.23 15.66
N THR A 16 -15.35 5.00 16.53
CA THR A 16 -15.13 4.65 17.93
C THR A 16 -14.81 3.16 18.06
N ALA A 17 -14.21 2.74 19.18
CA ALA A 17 -13.91 1.32 19.41
C ALA A 17 -15.16 0.40 19.31
N PRO A 18 -16.32 0.73 19.90
CA PRO A 18 -17.53 -0.10 19.74
C PRO A 18 -18.03 -0.18 18.29
N GLU A 19 -17.92 0.90 17.51
CA GLU A 19 -18.30 0.87 16.09
C GLU A 19 -17.37 -0.03 15.28
N ALA A 20 -16.06 0.00 15.57
CA ALA A 20 -15.10 -0.88 14.94
C ALA A 20 -15.34 -2.36 15.29
N GLU A 21 -15.61 -2.68 16.56
CA GLU A 21 -16.00 -4.03 16.98
C GLU A 21 -17.22 -4.53 16.22
N MET A 22 -18.29 -3.71 16.15
CA MET A 22 -19.49 -4.04 15.38
C MET A 22 -19.19 -4.28 13.88
N TYR A 23 -18.32 -3.47 13.28
CA TYR A 23 -17.97 -3.61 11.87
C TYR A 23 -17.17 -4.88 11.62
N VAL A 24 -16.17 -5.16 12.46
CA VAL A 24 -15.33 -6.35 12.37
C VAL A 24 -16.18 -7.62 12.59
N GLU A 25 -17.01 -7.66 13.61
CA GLU A 25 -17.90 -8.80 13.89
C GLU A 25 -18.81 -9.12 12.68
N ALA A 26 -19.31 -8.07 12.00
CA ALA A 26 -20.20 -8.18 10.86
C ALA A 26 -19.54 -8.70 9.57
N LEU A 27 -18.20 -8.71 9.47
CA LEU A 27 -17.46 -9.18 8.29
C LEU A 27 -17.76 -10.64 7.98
N LYS A 28 -17.98 -10.97 6.71
CA LYS A 28 -18.32 -12.32 6.24
C LYS A 28 -17.58 -12.65 4.96
N VAL A 29 -17.32 -13.94 4.73
CA VAL A 29 -16.81 -14.42 3.44
C VAL A 29 -17.85 -14.18 2.35
N ILE A 30 -17.54 -13.30 1.39
CA ILE A 30 -18.42 -12.98 0.26
C ILE A 30 -17.91 -13.70 -1.00
N PRO A 31 -18.69 -14.63 -1.59
CA PRO A 31 -18.26 -15.36 -2.78
C PRO A 31 -17.89 -14.44 -3.95
N ILE A 32 -16.88 -14.82 -4.73
CA ILE A 32 -16.41 -14.07 -5.91
C ILE A 32 -17.54 -13.63 -6.85
N LYS A 33 -18.57 -14.46 -7.07
CA LYS A 33 -19.76 -14.14 -7.88
C LYS A 33 -20.58 -12.94 -7.38
N LYS A 34 -20.42 -12.55 -6.11
CA LYS A 34 -21.13 -11.45 -5.45
C LYS A 34 -20.31 -10.17 -5.31
N ILE A 35 -19.05 -10.13 -5.76
CA ILE A 35 -18.26 -8.89 -5.82
C ILE A 35 -19.04 -7.80 -6.55
N GLY A 36 -19.04 -6.59 -5.99
CA GLY A 36 -19.77 -5.41 -6.47
C GLY A 36 -21.28 -5.40 -6.19
N GLN A 37 -21.88 -6.47 -5.65
CA GLN A 37 -23.29 -6.44 -5.24
C GLN A 37 -23.48 -5.71 -3.90
N PRO A 38 -24.73 -5.34 -3.51
CA PRO A 38 -24.97 -4.52 -2.33
C PRO A 38 -24.40 -5.03 -1.00
N ALA A 39 -24.32 -6.35 -0.80
CA ALA A 39 -23.70 -6.93 0.40
C ALA A 39 -22.18 -6.70 0.42
N TRP A 40 -21.53 -6.82 -0.74
CA TRP A 40 -20.10 -6.57 -0.90
C TRP A 40 -19.78 -5.08 -0.75
N LEU A 41 -20.58 -4.19 -1.33
CA LEU A 41 -20.39 -2.74 -1.21
C LEU A 41 -20.45 -2.27 0.25
N ARG A 42 -21.36 -2.83 1.05
CA ARG A 42 -21.41 -2.54 2.50
C ARG A 42 -20.16 -3.04 3.24
N GLN A 43 -19.65 -4.21 2.86
CA GLN A 43 -18.42 -4.74 3.46
C GLN A 43 -17.19 -3.92 3.06
N HIS A 44 -17.12 -3.47 1.82
CA HIS A 44 -16.10 -2.53 1.37
C HIS A 44 -16.13 -1.22 2.17
N GLU A 45 -17.31 -0.63 2.38
CA GLU A 45 -17.45 0.57 3.21
C GLU A 45 -16.97 0.35 4.65
N MET A 46 -17.33 -0.77 5.28
CA MET A 46 -16.87 -1.10 6.64
C MET A 46 -15.35 -1.24 6.67
N LEU A 47 -14.76 -1.99 5.73
CA LEU A 47 -13.32 -2.19 5.63
C LEU A 47 -12.55 -0.89 5.36
N GLU A 48 -13.11 0.01 4.54
CA GLU A 48 -12.50 1.31 4.28
C GLU A 48 -12.45 2.16 5.55
N LYS A 49 -13.55 2.22 6.32
CA LYS A 49 -13.59 2.96 7.60
C LYS A 49 -12.64 2.37 8.64
N LEU A 50 -12.56 1.03 8.72
CA LEU A 50 -11.59 0.33 9.58
C LEU A 50 -10.16 0.66 9.15
N ASN A 51 -9.87 0.69 7.85
CA ASN A 51 -8.57 1.06 7.29
C ASN A 51 -8.19 2.51 7.65
N MET A 52 -9.09 3.47 7.45
CA MET A 52 -8.84 4.86 7.83
C MET A 52 -8.54 4.99 9.33
N GLN A 53 -9.33 4.32 10.18
CA GLN A 53 -9.13 4.38 11.63
C GLN A 53 -7.83 3.71 12.08
N ALA A 54 -7.43 2.59 11.48
CA ALA A 54 -6.16 1.92 11.79
C ALA A 54 -4.97 2.85 11.51
N HIS A 55 -4.99 3.58 10.39
CA HIS A 55 -3.97 4.58 10.10
C HIS A 55 -4.00 5.79 11.05
N VAL A 56 -5.18 6.24 11.46
CA VAL A 56 -5.31 7.30 12.49
C VAL A 56 -4.70 6.84 13.82
N ASN A 57 -4.99 5.61 14.27
CA ASN A 57 -4.42 5.04 15.49
C ASN A 57 -2.89 5.03 15.42
N ALA A 58 -2.32 4.56 14.30
CA ALA A 58 -0.88 4.53 14.08
C ALA A 58 -0.25 5.93 14.04
N MET A 59 -0.88 6.89 13.35
CA MET A 59 -0.39 8.28 13.27
C MET A 59 -0.38 8.98 14.63
N LEU A 60 -1.36 8.69 15.48
CA LEU A 60 -1.50 9.27 16.82
C LEU A 60 -0.78 8.49 17.91
N ASN A 61 -0.10 7.37 17.56
CA ASN A 61 0.50 6.42 18.51
C ASN A 61 -0.48 5.99 19.62
N GLN A 62 -1.73 5.68 19.23
CA GLN A 62 -2.78 5.19 20.11
C GLN A 62 -2.88 3.66 20.08
N ASP A 63 -3.56 3.09 21.07
CA ASP A 63 -3.84 1.65 21.11
C ASP A 63 -4.66 1.23 19.87
N ASP A 64 -4.19 0.18 19.19
CA ASP A 64 -4.81 -0.30 17.97
C ASP A 64 -6.00 -1.22 18.26
N PHE A 65 -7.13 -0.62 18.60
CA PHE A 65 -8.38 -1.35 18.82
C PHE A 65 -8.94 -2.00 17.54
N ILE A 66 -8.47 -1.61 16.34
CA ILE A 66 -8.85 -2.28 15.09
C ILE A 66 -8.21 -3.66 15.08
N LYS A 67 -6.91 -3.75 15.34
CA LYS A 67 -6.20 -5.02 15.50
C LYS A 67 -6.84 -5.91 16.55
N GLU A 68 -7.11 -5.37 17.74
CA GLU A 68 -7.72 -6.15 18.84
C GLU A 68 -9.10 -6.70 18.45
N ALA A 69 -9.91 -5.94 17.73
CA ALA A 69 -11.21 -6.41 17.23
C ALA A 69 -11.02 -7.56 16.21
N PHE A 70 -10.09 -7.45 15.26
CA PHE A 70 -9.84 -8.51 14.28
C PHE A 70 -9.41 -9.84 14.92
N ILE A 71 -8.59 -9.75 15.98
CA ILE A 71 -8.14 -10.92 16.75
C ILE A 71 -9.30 -11.48 17.58
N SER A 72 -10.00 -10.62 18.33
CA SER A 72 -11.06 -11.03 19.26
C SER A 72 -12.26 -11.70 18.57
N PHE A 73 -12.60 -11.25 17.37
CA PHE A 73 -13.71 -11.81 16.58
C PHE A 73 -13.29 -12.88 15.55
N ASP A 74 -12.02 -13.30 15.55
CA ASP A 74 -11.47 -14.30 14.63
C ASP A 74 -11.71 -13.94 13.14
N LYS A 75 -11.38 -12.69 12.77
CA LYS A 75 -11.64 -12.13 11.43
C LYS A 75 -10.41 -11.96 10.55
N ALA A 76 -9.22 -12.33 11.04
CA ALA A 76 -7.99 -12.30 10.24
C ALA A 76 -8.16 -13.09 8.92
N ASN A 77 -8.74 -14.30 9.01
CA ASN A 77 -8.97 -15.16 7.85
C ASN A 77 -9.99 -14.59 6.85
N VAL A 78 -10.96 -13.80 7.33
CA VAL A 78 -11.93 -13.12 6.45
C VAL A 78 -11.24 -12.01 5.67
N LEU A 79 -10.33 -11.26 6.29
CA LEU A 79 -9.55 -10.22 5.61
C LEU A 79 -8.58 -10.82 4.58
N ILE A 80 -7.92 -11.94 4.91
CA ILE A 80 -7.06 -12.65 3.96
C ILE A 80 -7.89 -13.22 2.80
N TYR A 81 -9.10 -13.72 3.06
CA TYR A 81 -10.02 -14.13 1.99
C TYR A 81 -10.35 -12.95 1.05
N GLU A 82 -10.60 -11.75 1.57
CA GLU A 82 -10.85 -10.57 0.72
C GLU A 82 -9.64 -10.24 -0.17
N LEU A 83 -8.40 -10.37 0.34
CA LEU A 83 -7.19 -10.21 -0.46
C LEU A 83 -7.14 -11.21 -1.62
N VAL A 84 -7.33 -12.49 -1.30
CA VAL A 84 -7.23 -13.60 -2.24
C VAL A 84 -8.35 -13.56 -3.28
N VAL A 85 -9.59 -13.27 -2.88
CA VAL A 85 -10.73 -13.24 -3.79
C VAL A 85 -10.59 -12.10 -4.81
N MET A 86 -10.06 -10.96 -4.39
CA MET A 86 -9.78 -9.84 -5.29
C MET A 86 -8.64 -10.13 -6.26
N GLU A 87 -7.58 -10.81 -5.79
CA GLU A 87 -6.51 -11.28 -6.67
C GLU A 87 -7.02 -12.23 -7.76
N VAL A 88 -7.81 -13.25 -7.37
CA VAL A 88 -8.39 -14.20 -8.34
C VAL A 88 -9.40 -13.50 -9.25
N TRP A 89 -10.20 -12.57 -8.74
CA TRP A 89 -11.12 -11.78 -9.56
C TRP A 89 -10.37 -10.98 -10.63
N ARG A 90 -9.28 -10.30 -10.26
CA ARG A 90 -8.42 -9.56 -11.19
C ARG A 90 -7.82 -10.46 -12.26
N GLU A 91 -7.37 -11.66 -11.91
CA GLU A 91 -6.73 -12.59 -12.85
C GLU A 91 -7.71 -13.33 -13.77
N LYS A 92 -8.91 -13.66 -13.27
CA LYS A 92 -9.80 -14.63 -13.93
C LYS A 92 -11.12 -14.05 -14.41
N VAL A 93 -11.66 -13.03 -13.73
CA VAL A 93 -12.99 -12.48 -14.00
C VAL A 93 -12.88 -11.13 -14.72
N LYS A 94 -12.00 -10.23 -14.25
CA LYS A 94 -11.79 -8.90 -14.84
C LYS A 94 -11.50 -8.94 -16.35
N PRO A 95 -10.62 -9.81 -16.90
CA PRO A 95 -10.35 -9.81 -18.35
C PRO A 95 -11.61 -10.12 -19.17
N LEU A 96 -12.49 -11.00 -18.67
CA LEU A 96 -13.75 -11.34 -19.32
C LEU A 96 -14.76 -10.18 -19.26
N LEU A 97 -14.75 -9.41 -18.17
CA LEU A 97 -15.55 -8.20 -18.02
C LEU A 97 -15.06 -7.07 -18.93
N GLU A 98 -13.74 -6.95 -19.12
CA GLU A 98 -13.13 -6.03 -20.08
C GLU A 98 -13.59 -6.34 -21.51
N ASP A 99 -13.55 -7.62 -21.91
CA ASP A 99 -14.07 -8.08 -23.21
C ASP A 99 -15.57 -7.74 -23.38
N MET A 100 -16.35 -7.81 -22.30
CA MET A 100 -17.78 -7.44 -22.29
C MET A 100 -18.02 -5.93 -22.26
N GLY A 101 -16.99 -5.11 -21.99
CA GLY A 101 -17.10 -3.67 -21.89
C GLY A 101 -17.78 -3.17 -20.61
N TYR A 102 -17.47 -3.78 -19.46
CA TYR A 102 -18.04 -3.41 -18.15
C TYR A 102 -17.81 -1.95 -17.72
N ALA A 103 -16.86 -1.24 -18.36
CA ALA A 103 -16.54 0.16 -18.11
C ALA A 103 -17.07 1.12 -19.19
N LYS A 104 -17.89 0.65 -20.15
CA LYS A 104 -18.37 1.48 -21.27
C LYS A 104 -19.31 2.61 -20.82
N SER A 105 -20.15 2.36 -19.82
CA SER A 105 -21.16 3.32 -19.36
C SER A 105 -20.67 4.20 -18.20
N SER A 106 -19.69 3.72 -17.43
CA SER A 106 -19.17 4.40 -16.25
C SER A 106 -17.86 3.77 -15.79
N THR A 107 -16.96 4.59 -15.25
CA THR A 107 -15.71 4.15 -14.61
C THR A 107 -15.88 3.90 -13.11
N MET A 108 -16.94 4.43 -12.48
CA MET A 108 -17.09 4.46 -11.03
C MET A 108 -17.18 3.06 -10.40
N THR A 109 -18.19 2.27 -10.76
CA THR A 109 -18.38 0.90 -10.22
C THR A 109 -17.17 0.00 -10.51
N PRO A 110 -16.62 -0.03 -11.75
CA PRO A 110 -15.37 -0.72 -12.04
C PRO A 110 -14.17 -0.29 -11.20
N TYR A 111 -14.03 1.02 -10.94
CA TYR A 111 -12.92 1.56 -10.15
C TYR A 111 -13.03 1.12 -8.69
N ILE A 112 -14.20 1.23 -8.06
CA ILE A 112 -14.42 0.83 -6.66
C ILE A 112 -14.12 -0.65 -6.45
N VAL A 113 -14.58 -1.50 -7.36
CA VAL A 113 -14.31 -2.94 -7.28
C VAL A 113 -12.81 -3.20 -7.28
N GLN A 114 -12.03 -2.47 -8.10
CA GLN A 114 -10.57 -2.61 -8.13
C GLN A 114 -9.89 -1.95 -6.91
N TYR A 115 -10.39 -0.81 -6.47
CA TYR A 115 -9.87 -0.07 -5.32
C TYR A 115 -9.97 -0.86 -4.01
N HIS A 116 -10.95 -1.75 -3.89
CA HIS A 116 -11.08 -2.63 -2.73
C HIS A 116 -9.82 -3.43 -2.41
N GLU A 117 -9.07 -3.87 -3.42
CA GLU A 117 -7.80 -4.54 -3.20
C GLU A 117 -6.80 -3.65 -2.45
N ALA A 118 -6.75 -2.36 -2.77
CA ALA A 118 -5.91 -1.40 -2.04
C ALA A 118 -6.40 -1.18 -0.61
N THR A 119 -7.71 -1.07 -0.38
CA THR A 119 -8.26 -1.01 0.99
C THR A 119 -7.79 -2.18 1.84
N VAL A 120 -7.89 -3.41 1.31
CA VAL A 120 -7.52 -4.63 2.02
C VAL A 120 -6.02 -4.70 2.27
N VAL A 121 -5.19 -4.35 1.27
CA VAL A 121 -3.73 -4.34 1.40
C VAL A 121 -3.27 -3.27 2.40
N ASN A 122 -3.86 -2.08 2.39
CA ASN A 122 -3.54 -1.03 3.36
C ASN A 122 -3.88 -1.46 4.79
N LEU A 123 -5.04 -2.08 4.98
CA LEU A 123 -5.44 -2.57 6.30
C LEU A 123 -4.54 -3.72 6.76
N LEU A 124 -4.21 -4.66 5.85
CA LEU A 124 -3.27 -5.74 6.17
C LEU A 124 -1.87 -5.20 6.50
N GLU A 125 -1.38 -4.19 5.79
CA GLU A 125 -0.10 -3.52 6.11
C GLU A 125 -0.12 -2.96 7.53
N ALA A 126 -1.20 -2.28 7.94
CA ALA A 126 -1.33 -1.77 9.30
C ALA A 126 -1.38 -2.90 10.34
N LEU A 127 -2.17 -3.95 10.10
CA LEU A 127 -2.40 -5.03 11.06
C LEU A 127 -1.20 -5.97 11.19
N THR A 128 -0.53 -6.30 10.08
CA THR A 128 0.64 -7.21 10.08
C THR A 128 1.88 -6.63 10.74
N TYR A 129 1.91 -5.32 10.99
CA TYR A 129 2.92 -4.70 11.84
C TYR A 129 2.99 -5.36 13.22
N SER A 130 1.85 -5.82 13.76
CA SER A 130 1.78 -6.51 15.04
C SER A 130 1.98 -8.02 14.91
N ARG A 131 2.84 -8.55 15.79
CA ARG A 131 3.06 -9.99 15.95
C ARG A 131 1.77 -10.76 16.24
N ASP A 132 0.90 -10.22 17.10
CA ASP A 132 -0.33 -10.91 17.53
C ASP A 132 -1.27 -11.18 16.35
N PHE A 133 -1.36 -10.24 15.41
CA PHE A 133 -2.17 -10.41 14.21
C PHE A 133 -1.58 -11.46 13.27
N VAL A 134 -0.24 -11.47 13.12
CA VAL A 134 0.46 -12.49 12.32
C VAL A 134 0.28 -13.88 12.92
N GLU A 135 0.31 -14.02 14.24
CA GLU A 135 0.00 -15.29 14.93
C GLU A 135 -1.48 -15.68 14.75
N ALA A 136 -2.42 -14.72 14.82
CA ALA A 136 -3.85 -14.97 14.61
C ALA A 136 -4.20 -15.36 13.16
N ALA A 137 -3.43 -14.91 12.16
CA ALA A 137 -3.57 -15.36 10.77
C ALA A 137 -3.20 -16.84 10.59
N ALA A 138 -2.44 -17.41 11.53
CA ALA A 138 -2.09 -18.83 11.65
C ALA A 138 -1.73 -19.47 10.30
N ASP A 139 -2.50 -20.47 9.88
CA ASP A 139 -2.27 -21.27 8.67
C ASP A 139 -2.50 -20.49 7.37
N ASN A 140 -3.34 -19.46 7.38
CA ASN A 140 -3.68 -18.69 6.18
C ASN A 140 -2.67 -17.59 5.85
N ILE A 141 -1.65 -17.38 6.69
CA ILE A 141 -0.56 -16.45 6.39
C ILE A 141 0.19 -16.84 5.10
N VAL A 142 0.17 -18.12 4.74
CA VAL A 142 0.80 -18.61 3.50
C VAL A 142 0.16 -18.03 2.25
N ASP A 143 -1.15 -17.74 2.27
CA ASP A 143 -1.85 -17.06 1.17
C ASP A 143 -1.37 -15.61 1.01
N VAL A 144 -1.08 -14.92 2.12
CA VAL A 144 -0.51 -13.56 2.12
C VAL A 144 0.92 -13.57 1.61
N ILE A 145 1.73 -14.54 2.04
CA ILE A 145 3.11 -14.74 1.55
C ILE A 145 3.10 -14.95 0.03
N ASP A 146 2.22 -15.81 -0.46
CA ASP A 146 2.04 -16.08 -1.88
C ASP A 146 1.63 -14.84 -2.68
N TYR A 147 0.71 -14.06 -2.12
CA TYR A 147 0.30 -12.78 -2.69
C TYR A 147 1.48 -11.82 -2.78
N CYS A 148 2.26 -11.68 -1.70
CA CYS A 148 3.46 -10.85 -1.66
C CYS A 148 4.50 -11.31 -2.69
N ASN A 149 4.70 -12.63 -2.87
CA ASN A 149 5.59 -13.16 -3.91
C ASN A 149 5.17 -12.68 -5.31
N ARG A 150 3.88 -12.80 -5.64
CA ARG A 150 3.36 -12.35 -6.95
C ARG A 150 3.47 -10.84 -7.11
N ALA A 151 3.36 -10.08 -6.03
CA ALA A 151 3.61 -8.64 -6.04
C ALA A 151 5.10 -8.32 -6.29
N LEU A 152 6.04 -9.02 -5.65
CA LEU A 152 7.48 -8.90 -5.92
C LEU A 152 7.80 -9.23 -7.38
N GLN A 153 7.23 -10.32 -7.92
CA GLN A 153 7.41 -10.70 -9.32
C GLN A 153 6.91 -9.63 -10.27
N TYR A 154 5.71 -9.07 -10.00
CA TYR A 154 5.18 -7.94 -10.76
C TYR A 154 6.12 -6.73 -10.74
N LEU A 155 6.65 -6.37 -9.58
CA LEU A 155 7.59 -5.25 -9.44
C LEU A 155 8.92 -5.49 -10.19
N ASN A 156 9.46 -6.72 -10.12
CA ASN A 156 10.71 -7.09 -10.78
C ASN A 156 10.57 -7.28 -12.29
N SER A 157 9.36 -7.52 -12.80
CA SER A 157 9.11 -7.75 -14.22
C SER A 157 8.68 -6.51 -15.00
N ARG A 158 8.68 -5.32 -14.36
CA ARG A 158 8.26 -4.08 -15.01
C ARG A 158 9.24 -3.70 -16.11
N THR A 159 8.71 -3.32 -17.26
CA THR A 159 9.51 -2.89 -18.41
C THR A 159 9.62 -1.36 -18.46
N GLU A 160 10.71 -0.87 -19.07
CA GLU A 160 10.91 0.57 -19.31
C GLU A 160 9.75 1.17 -20.13
N GLU A 161 9.18 0.41 -21.07
CA GLU A 161 8.03 0.82 -21.88
C GLU A 161 6.77 1.04 -21.03
N GLU A 162 6.49 0.16 -20.06
CA GLU A 162 5.36 0.32 -19.14
C GLU A 162 5.55 1.54 -18.24
N ILE A 163 6.77 1.77 -17.74
CA ILE A 163 7.14 2.91 -16.89
C ILE A 163 7.00 4.23 -17.66
N GLU A 164 7.47 4.27 -18.90
CA GLU A 164 7.37 5.45 -19.75
C GLU A 164 5.90 5.79 -20.06
N GLU A 165 5.09 4.78 -20.39
CA GLU A 165 3.66 4.99 -20.62
C GLU A 165 2.97 5.46 -19.33
N GLU A 166 3.37 4.98 -18.14
CA GLU A 166 2.91 5.51 -16.83
C GLU A 166 3.17 6.98 -16.68
N ARG A 167 4.41 7.40 -16.93
CA ARG A 167 4.82 8.78 -16.87
C ARG A 167 4.07 9.66 -17.86
N ARG A 168 3.88 9.17 -19.09
CA ARG A 168 3.13 9.91 -20.12
C ARG A 168 1.71 10.19 -19.67
N LEU A 169 1.05 9.19 -19.09
CA LEU A 169 -0.33 9.36 -18.63
C LEU A 169 -0.40 10.20 -17.34
N GLU A 170 0.56 10.09 -16.42
CA GLU A 170 0.64 10.91 -15.19
C GLU A 170 0.66 12.42 -15.51
N ASN A 171 1.33 12.79 -16.60
CA ASN A 171 1.44 14.17 -17.08
C ASN A 171 0.35 14.57 -18.07
N LEU A 172 -0.68 13.73 -18.28
CA LEU A 172 -1.73 14.01 -19.24
C LEU A 172 -2.60 15.19 -18.78
N PRO A 173 -2.79 16.23 -19.61
CA PRO A 173 -3.68 17.34 -19.28
C PRO A 173 -5.11 16.86 -18.98
N ALA A 174 -5.77 17.49 -18.00
CA ALA A 174 -7.13 17.13 -17.61
C ALA A 174 -8.14 17.15 -18.78
N LYS A 175 -7.89 18.01 -19.78
CA LYS A 175 -8.70 18.06 -21.01
C LYS A 175 -8.53 16.79 -21.85
N ASP A 176 -7.29 16.38 -22.08
CA ASP A 176 -7.00 15.19 -22.89
C ASP A 176 -7.49 13.92 -22.19
N PHE A 177 -7.42 13.88 -20.86
CA PHE A 177 -8.03 12.81 -20.06
C PHE A 177 -9.56 12.75 -20.24
N ALA A 178 -10.23 13.90 -20.23
CA ALA A 178 -11.69 13.97 -20.42
C ALA A 178 -12.14 13.52 -21.82
N ASP A 179 -11.27 13.67 -22.83
CA ASP A 179 -11.53 13.27 -24.21
C ASP A 179 -11.32 11.75 -24.45
N MET A 180 -10.72 11.02 -23.50
CA MET A 180 -10.53 9.56 -23.57
C MET A 180 -11.83 8.78 -23.38
N SER A 181 -11.91 7.55 -23.90
CA SER A 181 -13.05 6.67 -23.61
C SER A 181 -13.06 6.21 -22.15
N SER A 182 -14.24 5.92 -21.59
CA SER A 182 -14.36 5.45 -20.20
C SER A 182 -13.49 4.22 -19.87
N PRO A 183 -13.36 3.19 -20.74
CA PRO A 183 -12.42 2.10 -20.50
C PRO A 183 -10.94 2.54 -20.43
N GLU A 184 -10.53 3.51 -21.24
CA GLU A 184 -9.16 4.06 -21.21
C GLU A 184 -8.93 4.90 -19.96
N GLN A 185 -9.90 5.73 -19.56
CA GLN A 185 -9.85 6.48 -18.30
C GLN A 185 -9.74 5.54 -17.09
N LEU A 186 -10.51 4.45 -17.07
CA LEU A 186 -10.43 3.44 -16.00
C LEU A 186 -9.07 2.74 -15.97
N ARG A 187 -8.51 2.41 -17.14
CA ARG A 187 -7.17 1.82 -17.22
C ARG A 187 -6.12 2.76 -16.65
N TYR A 188 -6.23 4.05 -16.93
CA TYR A 188 -5.38 5.07 -16.32
C TYR A 188 -5.52 5.09 -14.80
N GLN A 189 -6.75 5.22 -14.29
CA GLN A 189 -7.05 5.30 -12.86
C GLN A 189 -6.58 4.07 -12.08
N THR A 190 -6.58 2.88 -12.68
CA THR A 190 -6.28 1.62 -11.99
C THR A 190 -4.86 1.10 -12.21
N ARG A 191 -4.08 1.68 -13.13
CA ARG A 191 -2.69 1.27 -13.35
C ARG A 191 -1.79 1.67 -12.18
N ASP A 192 -1.83 2.95 -11.79
CA ASP A 192 -1.06 3.45 -10.64
C ASP A 192 -1.43 2.68 -9.36
N LEU A 193 -2.72 2.39 -9.18
CA LEU A 193 -3.24 1.59 -8.07
C LEU A 193 -2.52 0.23 -7.93
N ARG A 194 -2.28 -0.50 -9.03
CA ARG A 194 -1.61 -1.81 -8.96
C ARG A 194 -0.16 -1.68 -8.49
N PHE A 195 0.54 -0.66 -8.96
CA PHE A 195 1.91 -0.39 -8.53
C PHE A 195 1.95 -0.06 -7.03
N GLN A 196 1.08 0.84 -6.57
CA GLN A 196 0.96 1.19 -5.15
C GLN A 196 0.65 -0.01 -4.26
N ILE A 197 -0.30 -0.86 -4.68
CA ILE A 197 -0.64 -2.11 -3.99
C ILE A 197 0.60 -3.01 -3.87
N ALA A 198 1.34 -3.18 -4.96
CA ALA A 198 2.51 -4.05 -4.96
C ALA A 198 3.65 -3.51 -4.08
N VAL A 199 3.86 -2.19 -4.06
CA VAL A 199 4.81 -1.53 -3.15
C VAL A 199 4.44 -1.78 -1.69
N ARG A 200 3.15 -1.69 -1.32
CA ARG A 200 2.69 -1.99 0.05
C ARG A 200 2.80 -3.47 0.41
N ALA A 201 2.65 -4.36 -0.57
CA ALA A 201 2.92 -5.79 -0.34
C ALA A 201 4.38 -6.06 0.07
N VAL A 202 5.34 -5.22 -0.35
CA VAL A 202 6.73 -5.29 0.15
C VAL A 202 6.79 -4.97 1.64
N SER A 203 6.05 -3.96 2.12
CA SER A 203 5.94 -3.66 3.56
C SER A 203 5.32 -4.82 4.33
N ILE A 204 4.21 -5.39 3.83
CA ILE A 204 3.55 -6.56 4.44
C ILE A 204 4.54 -7.71 4.55
N LEU A 205 5.27 -8.02 3.47
CA LEU A 205 6.29 -9.06 3.50
C LEU A 205 7.36 -8.74 4.56
N ARG A 206 7.86 -7.50 4.62
CA ARG A 206 8.83 -7.12 5.64
C ARG A 206 8.29 -7.37 7.04
N TYR A 207 7.06 -6.94 7.35
CA TYR A 207 6.47 -7.17 8.67
C TYR A 207 6.29 -8.66 8.99
N ILE A 208 5.90 -9.48 8.01
CA ILE A 208 5.87 -10.94 8.16
C ILE A 208 7.28 -11.48 8.49
N THR A 209 8.33 -10.96 7.84
CA THR A 209 9.71 -11.39 8.15
C THR A 209 10.22 -10.89 9.50
N ASP A 210 9.75 -9.74 10.02
CA ASP A 210 10.07 -9.28 11.39
C ASP A 210 9.58 -10.30 12.43
N HIS A 211 8.48 -10.99 12.12
CA HIS A 211 7.82 -11.97 12.99
C HIS A 211 8.06 -13.41 12.56
N ILE A 212 9.09 -13.69 11.75
CA ILE A 212 9.30 -15.02 11.14
C ILE A 212 9.44 -16.17 12.14
N THR A 213 9.82 -15.87 13.38
CA THR A 213 9.99 -16.83 14.48
C THR A 213 8.67 -17.32 15.09
N CYS A 214 7.56 -16.60 14.90
CA CYS A 214 6.23 -17.05 15.31
C CYS A 214 5.48 -17.82 14.22
N LEU A 215 5.98 -17.78 12.98
CA LEU A 215 5.33 -18.41 11.84
C LEU A 215 5.47 -19.94 11.85
N PRO A 216 4.50 -20.67 11.28
CA PRO A 216 4.66 -22.10 11.01
C PRO A 216 5.91 -22.37 10.16
N LEU A 217 6.56 -23.52 10.40
CA LEU A 217 7.78 -23.90 9.68
C LEU A 217 7.59 -23.94 8.15
N SER A 218 6.38 -24.26 7.69
CA SER A 218 5.95 -24.25 6.28
C SER A 218 6.06 -22.86 5.67
N ALA A 219 5.66 -21.80 6.38
CA ALA A 219 5.73 -20.42 5.92
C ALA A 219 7.19 -19.97 5.69
N THR A 220 8.09 -20.27 6.63
CA THR A 220 9.53 -19.98 6.47
C THR A 220 10.12 -20.70 5.25
N THR A 221 9.83 -21.99 5.07
CA THR A 221 10.31 -22.76 3.92
C THR A 221 9.76 -22.21 2.61
N ARG A 222 8.50 -21.77 2.61
CA ARG A 222 7.84 -21.18 1.44
C ARG A 222 8.48 -19.86 1.00
N ILE A 223 8.79 -18.98 1.96
CA ILE A 223 9.51 -17.72 1.72
C ILE A 223 10.90 -17.98 1.15
N LEU A 224 11.66 -18.89 1.79
CA LEU A 224 13.08 -19.07 1.52
C LEU A 224 13.37 -19.97 0.33
N ASN A 225 12.70 -21.12 0.21
CA ASN A 225 13.10 -22.19 -0.70
C ASN A 225 12.07 -22.43 -1.83
N THR A 226 10.77 -22.22 -1.57
CA THR A 226 9.75 -22.36 -2.62
C THR A 226 9.76 -21.15 -3.56
N HIS A 227 9.76 -19.94 -2.98
CA HIS A 227 9.69 -18.69 -3.75
C HIS A 227 11.03 -17.99 -3.96
N ASP A 228 12.06 -18.37 -3.20
CA ASP A 228 13.37 -17.68 -3.18
C ASP A 228 13.20 -16.14 -3.08
N MET A 229 12.38 -15.71 -2.11
CA MET A 229 12.13 -14.30 -1.86
C MET A 229 13.41 -13.50 -1.52
N PRO A 230 14.47 -14.06 -0.88
CA PRO A 230 15.75 -13.36 -0.77
C PRO A 230 16.28 -12.89 -2.13
N CYS A 231 16.28 -13.75 -3.16
CA CYS A 231 16.71 -13.32 -4.50
C CYS A 231 15.77 -12.30 -5.13
N ALA A 232 14.45 -12.44 -4.96
CA ALA A 232 13.49 -11.46 -5.47
C ALA A 232 13.68 -10.07 -4.83
N LEU A 233 14.00 -10.01 -3.53
CA LEU A 233 14.30 -8.77 -2.81
C LEU A 233 15.65 -8.18 -3.19
N VAL A 234 16.66 -9.02 -3.47
CA VAL A 234 17.94 -8.55 -4.03
C VAL A 234 17.70 -7.80 -5.34
N GLU A 235 16.84 -8.32 -6.21
CA GLU A 235 16.54 -7.66 -7.49
C GLU A 235 15.91 -6.29 -7.28
N LEU A 236 14.98 -6.14 -6.33
CA LEU A 236 14.43 -4.83 -5.95
C LEU A 236 15.47 -3.89 -5.32
N ALA A 237 16.44 -4.42 -4.57
CA ALA A 237 17.51 -3.60 -3.99
C ALA A 237 18.47 -3.07 -5.08
N VAL A 238 18.70 -3.86 -6.14
CA VAL A 238 19.57 -3.46 -7.26
C VAL A 238 18.84 -2.57 -8.26
N HIS A 239 17.57 -2.87 -8.54
CA HIS A 239 16.73 -2.20 -9.53
C HIS A 239 15.43 -1.71 -8.85
N PRO A 240 15.51 -0.69 -7.98
CA PRO A 240 14.36 -0.25 -7.20
C PRO A 240 13.29 0.41 -8.08
N PRO A 241 12.06 -0.14 -8.15
CA PRO A 241 11.01 0.35 -9.05
C PRO A 241 10.38 1.68 -8.58
N TRP A 242 10.77 2.17 -7.41
CA TRP A 242 10.40 3.47 -6.81
C TRP A 242 11.50 4.52 -6.97
N VAL A 243 12.50 4.28 -7.83
CA VAL A 243 13.50 5.26 -8.25
C VAL A 243 13.48 5.33 -9.77
N ARG A 244 13.41 6.54 -10.33
CA ARG A 244 13.42 6.76 -11.79
C ARG A 244 14.29 7.95 -12.18
N GLU A 245 14.79 7.95 -13.41
CA GLU A 245 15.49 9.10 -13.99
C GLU A 245 14.61 9.77 -15.05
N VAL A 246 14.33 11.06 -14.88
CA VAL A 246 13.48 11.87 -15.76
C VAL A 246 14.24 13.14 -16.13
N ASP A 247 14.48 13.34 -17.43
CA ASP A 247 15.20 14.52 -17.95
C ASP A 247 16.55 14.81 -17.23
N GLY A 248 17.30 13.75 -16.89
CA GLY A 248 18.57 13.83 -16.16
C GLY A 248 18.45 14.12 -14.66
N ARG A 249 17.23 14.12 -14.11
CA ARG A 249 16.94 14.25 -12.67
C ARG A 249 16.51 12.90 -12.12
N VAL A 250 16.97 12.59 -10.91
CA VAL A 250 16.53 11.38 -10.20
C VAL A 250 15.29 11.74 -9.40
N GLU A 251 14.23 10.97 -9.54
CA GLU A 251 13.01 11.05 -8.72
C GLU A 251 12.87 9.80 -7.88
N LYS A 252 12.33 9.94 -6.66
CA LYS A 252 11.96 8.83 -5.79
C LYS A 252 10.50 8.92 -5.39
N LEU A 253 9.82 7.80 -5.32
CA LEU A 253 8.48 7.70 -4.78
C LEU A 253 8.51 7.94 -3.26
N GLN A 254 7.73 8.90 -2.80
CA GLN A 254 7.57 9.23 -1.38
C GLN A 254 6.35 8.53 -0.76
N GLU A 255 6.23 8.60 0.58
CA GLU A 255 5.14 7.96 1.32
C GLU A 255 3.74 8.43 0.94
N ASN A 256 3.62 9.67 0.47
CA ASN A 256 2.39 10.25 -0.04
C ASN A 256 2.02 9.71 -1.44
N GLN A 257 2.74 8.68 -1.92
CA GLN A 257 2.60 8.06 -3.23
C GLN A 257 2.87 9.02 -4.40
N LYS A 258 3.67 10.07 -4.16
CA LYS A 258 4.08 11.02 -5.20
C LYS A 258 5.55 10.84 -5.55
N TRP A 259 5.84 10.97 -6.83
CA TRP A 259 7.21 11.06 -7.33
C TRP A 259 7.76 12.45 -7.06
N GLU A 260 8.89 12.51 -6.34
CA GLU A 260 9.54 13.77 -6.01
C GLU A 260 11.00 13.77 -6.47
N PRO A 261 11.49 14.86 -7.08
CA PRO A 261 12.88 14.98 -7.51
C PRO A 261 13.82 15.06 -6.30
N ILE A 262 14.90 14.30 -6.36
CA ILE A 262 15.90 14.21 -5.29
C ILE A 262 17.17 14.98 -5.67
N ALA A 263 17.67 15.78 -4.74
CA ALA A 263 18.90 16.53 -4.94
C ALA A 263 20.11 15.59 -5.11
N PRO A 264 21.16 15.96 -5.87
CA PRO A 264 22.34 15.10 -6.05
C PRO A 264 22.99 14.64 -4.74
N SER A 265 22.96 15.46 -3.69
CA SER A 265 23.47 15.14 -2.35
C SER A 265 22.64 14.12 -1.58
N GLU A 266 21.37 13.94 -1.95
CA GLU A 266 20.39 13.10 -1.25
C GLU A 266 20.14 11.78 -1.99
N ARG A 267 20.84 11.52 -3.11
CA ARG A 267 20.63 10.30 -3.93
C ARG A 267 20.83 8.99 -3.16
N LEU A 268 21.74 8.99 -2.18
CA LEU A 268 22.02 7.85 -1.30
C LEU A 268 21.11 7.78 -0.07
N GLN A 269 20.25 8.79 0.14
CA GLN A 269 19.25 8.74 1.19
C GLN A 269 18.19 7.71 0.81
N LEU A 270 17.94 6.76 1.70
CA LEU A 270 16.95 5.70 1.47
C LEU A 270 15.54 6.28 1.62
N SER A 271 14.68 5.96 0.65
CA SER A 271 13.23 6.06 0.84
C SER A 271 12.77 4.98 1.84
N LYS A 272 11.57 5.14 2.39
CA LYS A 272 11.01 4.11 3.27
C LYS A 272 10.82 2.79 2.55
N TYR A 273 10.51 2.80 1.24
CA TYR A 273 10.38 1.59 0.44
C TYR A 273 11.71 0.85 0.25
N GLU A 274 12.80 1.59 0.00
CA GLU A 274 14.15 0.98 -0.03
C GLU A 274 14.50 0.38 1.34
N ALA A 275 14.16 1.07 2.43
CA ALA A 275 14.37 0.55 3.78
C ALA A 275 13.57 -0.73 4.06
N GLN A 276 12.32 -0.85 3.56
CA GLN A 276 11.54 -2.10 3.70
C GLN A 276 12.27 -3.29 3.08
N VAL A 277 12.86 -3.13 1.89
CA VAL A 277 13.61 -4.19 1.21
C VAL A 277 14.85 -4.59 2.00
N TRP A 278 15.63 -3.61 2.45
CA TRP A 278 16.84 -3.88 3.24
C TRP A 278 16.56 -4.56 4.56
N LEU A 279 15.50 -4.15 5.27
CA LEU A 279 15.08 -4.79 6.52
C LEU A 279 14.56 -6.21 6.29
N ALA A 280 13.76 -6.44 5.24
CA ALA A 280 13.32 -7.78 4.87
C ALA A 280 14.51 -8.70 4.53
N LEU A 281 15.49 -8.21 3.75
CA LEU A 281 16.72 -8.94 3.46
C LEU A 281 17.52 -9.23 4.73
N TYR A 282 17.65 -8.25 5.62
CA TYR A 282 18.31 -8.43 6.91
C TYR A 282 17.64 -9.56 7.70
N ASN A 283 16.31 -9.53 7.87
CA ASN A 283 15.58 -10.56 8.60
C ASN A 283 15.80 -11.96 8.01
N LEU A 284 15.68 -12.11 6.69
CA LEU A 284 15.80 -13.41 6.03
C LEU A 284 17.24 -13.95 5.99
N LEU A 285 18.24 -13.09 5.95
CA LEU A 285 19.65 -13.49 5.83
C LEU A 285 20.37 -13.56 7.18
N MET A 286 19.86 -12.90 8.22
CA MET A 286 20.52 -12.83 9.52
C MET A 286 19.84 -13.69 10.59
N GLU A 287 18.52 -13.91 10.50
CA GLU A 287 17.80 -14.75 11.45
C GLU A 287 18.35 -16.19 11.46
N PRO A 288 18.76 -16.73 12.63
CA PRO A 288 19.37 -18.07 12.71
C PRO A 288 18.54 -19.18 12.09
N GLU A 289 17.22 -19.19 12.32
CA GLU A 289 16.33 -20.20 11.75
C GLU A 289 16.24 -20.11 10.22
N CYS A 290 16.30 -18.89 9.67
CA CYS A 290 16.31 -18.69 8.23
C CYS A 290 17.63 -19.16 7.61
N ARG A 291 18.76 -18.78 8.19
CA ARG A 291 20.10 -19.22 7.73
C ARG A 291 20.26 -20.74 7.76
N ARG A 292 19.69 -21.40 8.77
CA ARG A 292 19.71 -22.86 8.89
C ARG A 292 18.88 -23.54 7.79
N LYS A 293 17.77 -22.92 7.38
CA LYS A 293 16.81 -23.49 6.41
C LYS A 293 17.09 -23.12 4.96
N TYR A 294 17.69 -21.97 4.71
CA TYR A 294 17.86 -21.46 3.36
C TYR A 294 18.92 -22.26 2.61
N GLN A 295 18.52 -22.87 1.50
CA GLN A 295 19.38 -23.76 0.73
C GLN A 295 20.21 -22.95 -0.27
N PHE A 296 21.45 -22.64 0.09
CA PHE A 296 22.38 -22.00 -0.83
C PHE A 296 22.78 -22.93 -1.97
N ASN A 297 22.67 -22.42 -3.19
CA ASN A 297 23.24 -22.95 -4.40
C ASN A 297 24.15 -21.88 -5.05
N THR A 298 24.77 -22.19 -6.19
CA THR A 298 25.67 -21.24 -6.85
C THR A 298 24.94 -19.99 -7.33
N TYR A 299 23.72 -20.13 -7.83
CA TYR A 299 22.92 -19.03 -8.37
C TYR A 299 22.50 -18.05 -7.26
N ASN A 300 21.79 -18.54 -6.23
CA ASN A 300 21.24 -17.66 -5.21
C ASN A 300 22.32 -17.01 -4.33
N LYS A 301 23.44 -17.74 -4.07
CA LYS A 301 24.62 -17.17 -3.44
C LYS A 301 25.15 -15.96 -4.24
N ASN A 302 25.32 -16.13 -5.55
CA ASN A 302 25.85 -15.06 -6.41
C ASN A 302 24.88 -13.87 -6.49
N GLN A 303 23.56 -14.11 -6.50
CA GLN A 303 22.58 -13.04 -6.42
C GLN A 303 22.74 -12.24 -5.11
N ILE A 304 22.73 -12.91 -3.97
CA ILE A 304 22.86 -12.26 -2.65
C ILE A 304 24.17 -11.47 -2.53
N LEU A 305 25.27 -11.96 -3.10
CA LEU A 305 26.55 -11.25 -3.09
C LEU A 305 26.54 -9.94 -3.88
N ARG A 306 25.57 -9.70 -4.79
CA ARG A 306 25.40 -8.39 -5.46
C ARG A 306 25.15 -7.26 -4.47
N LEU A 307 24.53 -7.54 -3.32
CA LEU A 307 24.23 -6.55 -2.28
C LEU A 307 25.49 -5.84 -1.75
N ARG A 308 26.66 -6.47 -1.82
CA ARG A 308 27.94 -5.89 -1.36
C ARG A 308 28.26 -4.56 -2.02
N ALA A 309 27.87 -4.38 -3.28
CA ALA A 309 28.11 -3.14 -4.02
C ALA A 309 27.29 -1.95 -3.50
N PHE A 310 26.20 -2.21 -2.78
CA PHE A 310 25.25 -1.20 -2.32
C PHE A 310 25.43 -0.82 -0.84
N LEU A 311 26.10 -1.65 -0.05
CA LEU A 311 26.36 -1.44 1.38
C LEU A 311 27.54 -0.49 1.65
N ASN A 312 27.39 0.76 1.21
CA ASN A 312 28.32 1.86 1.51
C ASN A 312 28.04 2.50 2.88
N ASP A 313 28.98 3.30 3.38
CA ASP A 313 28.90 3.90 4.72
C ASP A 313 27.64 4.77 4.92
N VAL A 314 27.13 5.44 3.87
CA VAL A 314 25.90 6.24 3.93
C VAL A 314 24.66 5.36 4.15
N ILE A 315 24.61 4.18 3.52
CA ILE A 315 23.53 3.20 3.75
C ILE A 315 23.64 2.58 5.14
N LEU A 316 24.85 2.25 5.58
CA LEU A 316 25.11 1.66 6.88
C LEU A 316 24.78 2.64 8.03
N ASP A 317 25.06 3.94 7.86
CA ASP A 317 24.69 4.96 8.84
C ASP A 317 23.17 5.12 8.98
N GLN A 318 22.42 4.93 7.89
CA GLN A 318 20.96 5.01 7.89
C GLN A 318 20.28 3.77 8.47
N ILE A 319 20.86 2.58 8.27
CA ILE A 319 20.37 1.31 8.82
C ILE A 319 21.54 0.55 9.47
N PRO A 320 21.91 0.91 10.72
CA PRO A 320 23.08 0.34 11.40
C PRO A 320 23.15 -1.20 11.44
N PRO A 321 22.03 -1.95 11.60
CA PRO A 321 22.04 -3.42 11.54
C PRO A 321 22.65 -4.01 10.26
N LEU A 322 22.61 -3.29 9.13
CA LEU A 322 23.20 -3.76 7.87
C LEU A 322 24.73 -3.91 7.94
N THR A 323 25.39 -3.36 8.96
CA THR A 323 26.82 -3.58 9.20
C THR A 323 27.10 -5.07 9.45
N GLU A 324 26.22 -5.75 10.17
CA GLU A 324 26.32 -7.18 10.42
C GLU A 324 26.05 -7.97 9.14
N LEU A 325 25.04 -7.58 8.36
CA LEU A 325 24.76 -8.17 7.05
C LEU A 325 25.98 -8.06 6.13
N ARG A 326 26.64 -6.89 6.08
CA ARG A 326 27.87 -6.70 5.28
C ARG A 326 28.94 -7.72 5.67
N ARG A 327 29.15 -7.97 6.97
CA ARG A 327 30.12 -8.99 7.45
C ARG A 327 29.71 -10.40 7.02
N SER A 328 28.44 -10.76 7.20
CA SER A 328 27.91 -12.05 6.76
C SER A 328 28.06 -12.29 5.26
N LEU A 329 27.96 -11.24 4.43
CA LEU A 329 28.20 -11.34 2.99
C LEU A 329 29.67 -11.58 2.64
N GLU A 330 30.60 -11.03 3.41
CA GLU A 330 32.03 -11.34 3.27
C GLU A 330 32.32 -12.81 3.59
N GLU A 331 31.73 -13.33 4.67
CA GLU A 331 31.82 -14.75 5.04
C GLU A 331 31.17 -15.66 3.98
N LEU A 332 30.00 -15.29 3.47
CA LEU A 332 29.32 -16.01 2.40
C LEU A 332 30.15 -16.07 1.12
N SER A 333 30.95 -15.02 0.84
CA SER A 333 31.78 -14.97 -0.37
C SER A 333 32.79 -16.12 -0.44
N ILE A 334 33.36 -16.51 0.72
CA ILE A 334 34.35 -17.59 0.85
C ILE A 334 33.72 -18.98 1.10
N MET A 335 32.45 -19.03 1.52
CA MET A 335 31.71 -20.28 1.72
C MET A 335 31.45 -21.00 0.38
N GLN A 336 31.74 -22.30 0.26
CA GLN A 336 31.27 -23.08 -0.89
C GLN A 336 29.85 -23.61 -0.63
N PRO A 337 28.88 -23.41 -1.55
CA PRO A 337 27.56 -24.00 -1.41
C PRO A 337 27.65 -25.53 -1.27
N PRO A 338 26.86 -26.15 -0.37
CA PRO A 338 26.81 -27.60 -0.27
C PRO A 338 26.29 -28.23 -1.56
N ALA A 339 26.59 -29.52 -1.77
CA ALA A 339 25.98 -30.28 -2.86
C ALA A 339 24.45 -30.31 -2.69
N ALA A 340 23.71 -30.26 -3.80
CA ALA A 340 22.25 -30.28 -3.76
C ALA A 340 21.76 -31.58 -3.12
N GLU A 341 21.06 -31.47 -1.99
CA GLU A 341 20.40 -32.60 -1.32
C GLU A 341 18.92 -32.62 -1.70
N ALA A 342 18.44 -33.77 -2.17
CA ALA A 342 17.02 -33.98 -2.46
C ALA A 342 16.24 -34.19 -1.16
N ASN A 343 15.88 -33.09 -0.50
CA ASN A 343 15.03 -33.12 0.69
C ASN A 343 13.56 -33.17 0.29
N VAL A 344 12.77 -33.99 0.99
CA VAL A 344 11.30 -34.00 0.83
C VAL A 344 10.77 -32.70 1.43
N VAL A 345 10.22 -31.83 0.58
CA VAL A 345 9.57 -30.59 1.02
C VAL A 345 8.08 -30.88 1.24
N ILE A 346 7.65 -30.82 2.50
CA ILE A 346 6.22 -30.82 2.83
C ILE A 346 5.76 -29.37 2.80
N GLU A 347 4.96 -29.02 1.80
CA GLU A 347 4.40 -27.68 1.64
C GLU A 347 2.96 -27.63 2.14
N GLN A 348 2.62 -26.54 2.83
CA GLN A 348 1.24 -26.22 3.15
C GLN A 348 0.54 -25.69 1.92
N MET A 349 -0.69 -26.14 1.67
CA MET A 349 -1.48 -25.65 0.55
C MET A 349 -2.07 -24.26 0.88
N PRO A 350 -2.09 -23.29 -0.04
CA PRO A 350 -2.80 -22.03 0.16
C PRO A 350 -4.31 -22.28 0.06
N GLU A 351 -4.93 -22.63 1.18
CA GLU A 351 -6.29 -23.18 1.23
C GLU A 351 -7.33 -22.19 0.72
N LEU A 352 -7.16 -20.90 1.05
CA LEU A 352 -8.11 -19.86 0.64
C LEU A 352 -8.06 -19.66 -0.88
N ARG A 353 -6.86 -19.58 -1.47
CA ARG A 353 -6.73 -19.44 -2.92
C ARG A 353 -7.24 -20.66 -3.66
N GLU A 354 -6.92 -21.86 -3.22
CA GLU A 354 -7.44 -23.10 -3.80
C GLU A 354 -8.97 -23.19 -3.68
N HIS A 355 -9.53 -22.77 -2.54
CA HIS A 355 -10.98 -22.69 -2.36
C HIS A 355 -11.61 -21.75 -3.39
N VAL A 356 -11.10 -20.52 -3.54
CA VAL A 356 -11.63 -19.54 -4.49
C VAL A 356 -11.49 -20.05 -5.92
N LEU A 357 -10.33 -20.58 -6.32
CA LEU A 357 -10.12 -21.18 -7.63
C LEU A 357 -11.06 -22.36 -7.90
N GLY A 358 -11.32 -23.17 -6.87
CA GLY A 358 -12.26 -24.28 -6.91
C GLY A 358 -13.70 -23.86 -7.24
N THR A 359 -14.12 -22.65 -6.87
CA THR A 359 -15.44 -22.10 -7.26
C THR A 359 -15.56 -21.85 -8.76
N GLY A 360 -14.44 -21.72 -9.47
CA GLY A 360 -14.36 -21.49 -10.91
C GLY A 360 -14.26 -22.76 -11.78
N LYS A 361 -14.40 -23.96 -11.21
CA LYS A 361 -14.32 -25.23 -11.97
C LYS A 361 -15.33 -25.35 -13.13
N GLY A 362 -16.43 -24.60 -13.08
CA GLY A 362 -17.39 -24.47 -14.19
C GLY A 362 -17.05 -23.40 -15.24
N GLY A 363 -15.86 -22.81 -15.17
CA GLY A 363 -15.42 -21.67 -15.96
C GLY A 363 -15.75 -20.32 -15.31
N TRP A 364 -14.95 -19.30 -15.63
CA TRP A 364 -15.09 -17.94 -15.09
C TRP A 364 -16.08 -17.07 -15.88
N ARG A 365 -16.40 -17.44 -17.12
CA ARG A 365 -17.34 -16.70 -17.98
C ARG A 365 -18.75 -16.56 -17.37
N PRO A 366 -19.37 -17.61 -16.79
CA PRO A 366 -20.67 -17.45 -16.12
C PRO A 366 -20.63 -16.49 -14.91
N VAL A 367 -19.48 -16.38 -14.24
CA VAL A 367 -19.28 -15.43 -13.14
C VAL A 367 -19.24 -14.00 -13.69
N ALA A 368 -18.46 -13.77 -14.75
CA ALA A 368 -18.38 -12.48 -15.43
C ALA A 368 -19.74 -12.05 -16.01
N GLU A 369 -20.47 -12.93 -16.68
CA GLU A 369 -21.81 -12.65 -17.22
C GLU A 369 -22.81 -12.28 -16.13
N HIS A 370 -22.76 -12.99 -14.98
CA HIS A 370 -23.59 -12.68 -13.82
C HIS A 370 -23.29 -11.29 -13.26
N GLN A 371 -22.01 -10.94 -13.09
CA GLN A 371 -21.60 -9.63 -12.60
C GLN A 371 -21.89 -8.52 -13.61
N MET A 372 -21.64 -8.74 -14.90
CA MET A 372 -21.97 -7.81 -15.98
C MET A 372 -23.46 -7.43 -15.91
N LYS A 373 -24.34 -8.41 -15.72
CA LYS A 373 -25.80 -8.18 -15.63
C LYS A 373 -26.24 -7.52 -14.31
N LYS A 374 -25.59 -7.82 -13.19
CA LYS A 374 -26.07 -7.45 -11.83
C LYS A 374 -25.33 -6.28 -11.20
N VAL A 375 -24.16 -5.93 -11.71
CA VAL A 375 -23.23 -4.96 -11.12
C VAL A 375 -22.83 -3.90 -12.14
N PHE A 376 -22.52 -4.29 -13.38
CA PHE A 376 -21.96 -3.38 -14.38
C PHE A 376 -22.96 -2.97 -15.49
N ASN A 377 -24.25 -3.24 -15.28
CA ASN A 377 -25.35 -2.82 -16.15
C ASN A 377 -26.24 -1.83 -15.38
N ASP A 378 -25.61 -0.76 -14.87
CA ASP A 378 -26.27 0.23 -14.04
C ASP A 378 -27.09 1.22 -14.89
N ASN A 379 -28.27 1.57 -14.38
CA ASN A 379 -29.02 2.74 -14.81
C ASN A 379 -28.62 3.97 -13.98
N GLU A 380 -28.88 5.19 -14.49
CA GLU A 380 -28.46 6.45 -13.85
C GLU A 380 -28.87 6.56 -12.37
N ASP A 381 -30.05 6.05 -12.00
CA ASP A 381 -30.57 6.08 -10.62
C ASP A 381 -29.78 5.19 -9.65
N THR A 382 -29.19 4.10 -10.13
CA THR A 382 -28.35 3.21 -9.32
C THR A 382 -26.97 3.84 -9.12
N MET A 383 -26.42 4.42 -10.19
CA MET A 383 -25.17 5.18 -10.13
C MET A 383 -25.25 6.37 -9.16
N ARG A 384 -26.34 7.14 -9.18
CA ARG A 384 -26.52 8.28 -8.27
C ARG A 384 -26.54 7.87 -6.80
N ARG A 385 -27.21 6.76 -6.48
CA ARG A 385 -27.27 6.23 -5.09
C ARG A 385 -25.92 5.70 -4.63
N GLN A 386 -25.20 4.99 -5.49
CA GLN A 386 -23.85 4.54 -5.20
C GLN A 386 -22.90 5.73 -4.99
N ALA A 387 -22.92 6.73 -5.88
CA ALA A 387 -22.11 7.94 -5.75
C ALA A 387 -22.37 8.69 -4.43
N GLN A 388 -23.63 8.78 -3.98
CA GLN A 388 -23.99 9.39 -2.70
C GLN A 388 -23.49 8.59 -1.50
N ALA A 389 -23.64 7.26 -1.51
CA ALA A 389 -23.13 6.39 -0.45
C ALA A 389 -21.59 6.49 -0.35
N LEU A 390 -20.91 6.47 -1.49
CA LEU A 390 -19.46 6.61 -1.58
C LEU A 390 -18.99 7.99 -1.13
N ALA A 391 -19.65 9.07 -1.55
CA ALA A 391 -19.31 10.42 -1.07
C ALA A 391 -19.47 10.56 0.45
N ALA A 392 -20.36 9.78 1.07
CA ALA A 392 -20.52 9.73 2.52
C ALA A 392 -19.44 8.86 3.20
N THR A 393 -18.93 7.82 2.55
CA THR A 393 -17.81 6.99 3.04
C THR A 393 -16.46 7.69 2.87
N TYR A 394 -16.24 8.28 1.71
CA TYR A 394 -15.09 9.08 1.32
C TYR A 394 -15.41 10.55 1.56
N ASN A 395 -15.57 10.93 2.83
CA ASN A 395 -15.71 12.35 3.17
C ASN A 395 -14.46 13.07 2.64
N VAL A 396 -14.67 14.13 1.85
CA VAL A 396 -13.60 14.83 1.13
C VAL A 396 -12.53 15.34 2.10
N ASP A 397 -12.93 15.66 3.34
CA ASP A 397 -12.03 16.01 4.44
C ASP A 397 -11.12 14.87 4.92
N THR A 398 -11.53 13.60 4.85
CA THR A 398 -10.70 12.43 5.20
C THR A 398 -9.77 12.03 4.06
N LEU A 399 -10.21 12.18 2.81
CA LEU A 399 -9.33 12.03 1.64
C LEU A 399 -8.21 13.10 1.63
N ASP A 400 -8.53 14.35 1.97
CA ASP A 400 -7.53 15.42 2.15
C ASP A 400 -6.58 15.16 3.33
N ALA A 401 -7.01 14.41 4.35
CA ALA A 401 -6.18 14.06 5.50
C ALA A 401 -5.22 12.87 5.23
N LEU A 402 -5.65 11.92 4.39
CA LEU A 402 -4.83 10.77 3.96
C LEU A 402 -3.90 11.15 2.79
N PHE A 403 -4.27 12.18 2.01
CA PHE A 403 -3.48 12.74 0.93
C PHE A 403 -3.45 14.28 1.04
N PRO A 404 -2.64 14.85 1.94
CA PRO A 404 -2.54 16.30 2.02
C PRO A 404 -2.07 16.86 0.68
N GLU A 405 -2.95 17.60 -0.01
CA GLU A 405 -2.49 18.49 -1.08
C GLU A 405 -1.40 19.39 -0.50
N ALA A 406 -0.29 19.54 -1.23
CA ALA A 406 0.74 20.48 -0.83
C ALA A 406 0.09 21.85 -0.63
N PRO A 407 0.32 22.52 0.51
CA PRO A 407 -0.37 23.76 0.82
C PRO A 407 -0.18 24.73 -0.34
N LYS A 408 -1.26 25.31 -0.86
CA LYS A 408 -1.20 26.17 -2.04
C LYS A 408 -0.81 27.59 -1.64
N CYS A 409 -0.08 28.28 -2.50
CA CYS A 409 0.29 29.66 -2.26
C CYS A 409 -0.97 30.55 -2.28
N ALA A 410 -1.16 31.34 -1.22
CA ALA A 410 -2.29 32.27 -1.07
C ALA A 410 -2.40 33.36 -2.15
N VAL A 411 -1.43 33.45 -3.07
CA VAL A 411 -1.40 34.44 -4.15
C VAL A 411 -1.56 33.80 -5.52
N CYS A 412 -0.73 32.81 -5.84
CA CYS A 412 -0.66 32.25 -7.20
C CYS A 412 -1.20 30.83 -7.33
N GLY A 413 -1.62 30.19 -6.24
CA GLY A 413 -2.17 28.82 -6.26
C GLY A 413 -1.14 27.69 -6.40
N GLU A 414 0.10 28.00 -6.81
CA GLU A 414 1.22 27.05 -6.88
C GLU A 414 1.58 26.42 -5.52
N PRO A 415 2.17 25.21 -5.47
CA PRO A 415 2.61 24.57 -4.24
C PRO A 415 3.51 25.46 -3.38
N ALA A 416 3.21 25.54 -2.08
CA ALA A 416 3.90 26.38 -1.12
C ALA A 416 4.83 25.58 -0.22
N THR A 417 6.06 26.06 -0.07
CA THR A 417 7.08 25.45 0.80
C THR A 417 7.37 26.29 2.05
N LYS A 418 6.81 27.51 2.13
CA LYS A 418 7.11 28.48 3.18
C LYS A 418 5.84 28.99 3.83
N ARG A 419 5.84 29.07 5.15
CA ARG A 419 4.73 29.66 5.93
C ARG A 419 5.15 30.99 6.56
N CYS A 420 4.18 31.85 6.82
CA CYS A 420 4.42 33.13 7.49
C CYS A 420 5.11 32.92 8.85
N SER A 421 6.30 33.47 9.05
CA SER A 421 7.08 33.27 10.28
C SER A 421 6.41 33.82 11.55
N LYS A 422 5.45 34.74 11.41
CA LYS A 422 4.78 35.41 12.52
C LYS A 422 3.55 34.67 13.04
N CYS A 423 2.64 34.25 12.14
CA CYS A 423 1.41 33.55 12.53
C CYS A 423 1.45 32.04 12.24
N LYS A 424 2.42 31.56 11.45
CA LYS A 424 2.57 30.16 10.98
C LYS A 424 1.36 29.55 10.25
N ASN A 425 0.34 30.34 9.93
CA ASN A 425 -0.93 29.87 9.39
C ASN A 425 -1.06 30.01 7.86
N GLU A 426 -0.41 31.01 7.26
CA GLU A 426 -0.54 31.31 5.82
C GLU A 426 0.67 30.83 5.03
N TRP A 427 0.45 30.23 3.86
CA TRP A 427 1.46 29.57 3.02
C TRP A 427 1.77 30.31 1.72
N TYR A 428 3.05 30.29 1.33
CA TYR A 428 3.60 30.97 0.17
C TYR A 428 4.65 30.10 -0.54
N CYS A 429 4.63 30.10 -1.88
CA CYS A 429 5.66 29.42 -2.69
C CYS A 429 7.03 30.14 -2.60
N ARG A 430 7.03 31.47 -2.43
CA ARG A 430 8.25 32.28 -2.34
C ARG A 430 8.00 33.59 -1.59
N ARG A 431 9.09 34.22 -1.11
CA ARG A 431 9.06 35.48 -0.35
C ARG A 431 8.37 36.61 -1.11
N GLN A 432 8.47 36.64 -2.43
CA GLN A 432 7.82 37.63 -3.27
C GLN A 432 6.29 37.62 -3.10
N CYS A 433 5.66 36.43 -3.14
CA CYS A 433 4.22 36.26 -2.92
C CYS A 433 3.83 36.64 -1.48
N GLN A 434 4.68 36.40 -0.49
CA GLN A 434 4.44 36.86 0.88
C GLN A 434 4.44 38.40 0.99
N VAL A 435 5.37 39.08 0.33
CA VAL A 435 5.46 40.55 0.33
C VAL A 435 4.27 41.17 -0.41
N GLU A 436 3.87 40.57 -1.52
CA GLU A 436 2.69 40.99 -2.29
C GLU A 436 1.39 40.83 -1.51
N HIS A 437 1.22 39.71 -0.80
CA HIS A 437 0.04 39.47 0.03
C HIS A 437 0.05 40.24 1.35
N TRP A 438 1.22 40.73 1.80
CA TRP A 438 1.41 41.32 3.12
C TRP A 438 0.41 42.44 3.48
N PRO A 439 0.04 43.38 2.60
CA PRO A 439 -0.93 44.42 2.94
C PRO A 439 -2.30 43.87 3.35
N LYS A 440 -2.74 42.75 2.76
CA LYS A 440 -3.98 42.06 3.10
C LYS A 440 -3.80 41.14 4.30
N HIS A 441 -2.74 40.34 4.30
CA HIS A 441 -2.45 39.37 5.36
C HIS A 441 -2.10 40.02 6.71
N LYS A 442 -1.45 41.19 6.74
CA LYS A 442 -0.96 41.85 7.97
C LYS A 442 -2.06 42.05 9.03
N LYS A 443 -3.29 42.34 8.61
CA LYS A 443 -4.44 42.53 9.52
C LYS A 443 -4.83 41.23 10.22
N LEU A 444 -4.91 40.13 9.46
CA LEU A 444 -5.25 38.80 9.97
C LEU A 444 -4.07 38.16 10.72
N CYS A 445 -2.84 38.42 10.29
CA CYS A 445 -1.60 37.88 10.85
C CYS A 445 -1.44 38.24 12.33
N ALA A 446 -1.79 39.47 12.72
CA ALA A 446 -1.71 39.91 14.11
C ALA A 446 -2.69 39.17 15.01
N THR A 447 -3.94 39.00 14.55
CA THR A 447 -5.01 38.28 15.27
C THR A 447 -4.66 36.81 15.47
N ILE A 448 -4.14 36.16 14.44
CA ILE A 448 -3.74 34.74 14.49
C ILE A 448 -2.50 34.57 15.39
N ALA A 449 -1.52 35.48 15.32
CA ALA A 449 -0.33 35.41 16.17
C ALA A 449 -0.61 35.68 17.65
N SER A 450 -1.68 36.42 18.00
CA SER A 450 -2.09 36.68 19.38
C SER A 450 -2.85 35.53 20.04
N GLY A 451 -3.49 34.65 19.27
CA GLY A 451 -4.17 33.46 19.80
C GLY A 451 -3.21 32.37 20.29
N ALA A 452 -1.94 32.41 19.89
CA ALA A 452 -0.92 31.39 20.20
C ALA A 452 -0.11 31.67 21.49
N LYS A 453 -0.52 32.65 22.32
CA LYS A 453 0.14 32.94 23.60
C LYS A 453 -0.78 32.60 24.76
N THR A 454 -0.73 31.35 25.21
CA THR A 454 -1.22 30.97 26.54
C THR A 454 -0.37 31.71 27.60
N PRO A 455 -0.96 32.38 28.60
CA PRO A 455 -0.19 32.97 29.68
C PRO A 455 0.44 31.85 30.51
N ALA A 456 1.74 31.97 30.78
CA ALA A 456 2.38 31.17 31.80
C ALA A 456 1.90 31.63 33.18
N SER A 457 1.21 30.74 33.89
CA SER A 457 1.04 30.75 35.35
C SER A 457 0.62 29.36 35.80
#